data_AF-A0A938ITX0-F1
#
_entry.id   AF-A0A938ITX0-F1
#
_cell.length_a   1.000
_cell.length_b   1.000
_cell.length_c   1.000
_cell.angle_alpha   90.00
_cell.angle_beta   90.00
_cell.angle_gamma   90.00
#
_symmetry.space_group_name_H-M   'P 1'
#
loop_
_entity.id
_entity.type
_entity.pdbx_description
1 polymer ?
#
loop_
_entity_poly.entity_id
_entity_poly.type
_entity_poly.pdbx_seq_one_letter_code
_entity_poly.pdbx_strand_id
1 'polypeptide(L)' 'MSDPTSEHAVKRYRTLFLSDLHLGARGAQAELLVDFLKHNDADTFYLVGDIVDGWRLKNGWYWPQAHNDVVQKLLRKARK' A
#
# COMPACT_ATOMS: atom_id res chain seq x y z
N MET A 1 4.61 -11.12 -29.55
CA MET A 1 5.58 -11.65 -28.57
C MET A 1 6.02 -10.48 -27.72
N SER A 2 5.38 -10.26 -26.58
CA SER A 2 5.73 -9.19 -25.63
C SER A 2 6.86 -9.67 -24.73
N ASP A 3 7.89 -8.85 -24.61
CA ASP A 3 9.10 -9.11 -23.82
C ASP A 3 8.75 -9.39 -22.35
N PRO A 4 9.12 -10.57 -21.79
CA PRO A 4 8.83 -10.93 -20.40
C PRO A 4 9.65 -10.13 -19.37
N THR A 5 10.47 -9.15 -19.81
CA THR A 5 11.42 -8.41 -18.97
C THR A 5 11.29 -6.89 -19.04
N SER A 6 10.13 -6.34 -19.42
CA SER A 6 9.92 -4.90 -19.20
C SER A 6 9.73 -4.65 -17.69
N GLU A 7 10.83 -4.55 -16.96
CA GLU A 7 10.87 -3.84 -15.69
C GLU A 7 10.42 -2.40 -15.99
N HIS A 8 9.12 -2.14 -15.85
CA HIS A 8 8.62 -0.79 -15.92
C HIS A 8 9.33 0.02 -14.84
N ALA A 9 10.19 0.94 -15.26
CA ALA A 9 10.93 1.81 -14.37
C ALA A 9 9.96 2.45 -13.37
N VAL A 10 10.31 2.43 -12.08
CA VAL A 10 9.46 2.97 -11.02
C VAL A 10 9.13 4.43 -11.31
N LYS A 11 7.85 4.75 -11.43
CA LYS A 11 7.42 6.11 -11.70
C LYS A 11 7.53 6.95 -10.44
N ARG A 12 8.29 8.04 -10.50
CA ARG A 12 8.51 8.95 -9.37
C ARG A 12 7.62 10.19 -9.46
N TYR A 13 7.00 10.53 -8.34
CA TYR A 13 6.15 11.69 -8.17
C TYR A 13 6.72 12.60 -7.08
N ARG A 14 6.34 13.88 -7.09
CA ARG A 14 6.64 14.77 -5.94
C ARG A 14 5.87 14.32 -4.69
N THR A 15 4.62 13.91 -4.87
CA THR A 15 3.71 13.62 -3.77
C THR A 15 2.66 12.57 -4.16
N LEU A 16 2.34 11.65 -3.25
CA LEU A 16 1.22 10.72 -3.36
C LEU A 16 0.27 10.88 -2.17
N PHE A 17 -1.02 10.91 -2.44
CA PHE A 17 -2.09 10.91 -1.43
C PHE A 17 -2.79 9.54 -1.50
N LEU A 18 -2.86 8.84 -0.38
CA LEU A 18 -3.53 7.56 -0.24
C LEU A 18 -4.63 7.73 0.80
N SER A 19 -5.86 7.33 0.47
CA SER A 19 -6.98 7.43 1.40
C SER A 19 -7.79 6.15 1.52
N ASP A 20 -8.48 6.01 2.65
CA ASP A 20 -9.50 4.98 2.90
C ASP A 20 -9.04 3.56 2.54
N LEU A 21 -7.83 3.22 2.99
CA LEU A 21 -7.20 1.93 2.71
C LEU A 21 -7.84 0.79 3.51
N HIS A 22 -8.45 1.11 4.67
CA HIS A 22 -9.18 0.20 5.53
C HIS A 22 -8.44 -1.13 5.82
N LEU A 23 -7.13 -1.07 6.08
CA LEU A 23 -6.36 -2.26 6.42
C LEU A 23 -6.96 -2.92 7.66
N GLY A 24 -7.38 -4.17 7.55
CA GLY A 24 -8.08 -4.93 8.59
C GLY A 24 -9.52 -5.26 8.19
N ALA A 25 -10.04 -4.66 7.12
CA ALA A 25 -11.27 -5.07 6.48
C ALA A 25 -11.06 -6.17 5.44
N ARG A 26 -12.02 -7.10 5.34
CA ARG A 26 -12.07 -8.12 4.27
C ARG A 26 -12.16 -7.54 2.86
N GLY A 27 -12.66 -6.31 2.71
CA GLY A 27 -12.75 -5.63 1.41
C GLY A 27 -11.48 -4.89 1.00
N ALA A 28 -10.49 -4.77 1.89
CA ALA A 28 -9.27 -4.01 1.62
C ALA A 28 -8.50 -4.62 0.44
N GLN A 29 -8.24 -3.80 -0.58
CA GLN A 29 -7.51 -4.21 -1.78
C GLN A 29 -5.98 -4.12 -1.57
N ALA A 30 -5.49 -4.75 -0.50
CA ALA A 30 -4.10 -4.61 -0.07
C ALA A 30 -3.09 -5.11 -1.10
N GLU A 31 -3.38 -6.21 -1.81
CA GLU A 31 -2.50 -6.74 -2.87
C GLU A 31 -2.34 -5.76 -4.04
N LEU A 32 -3.44 -5.13 -4.48
CA LEU A 32 -3.39 -4.09 -5.52
C LEU A 32 -2.60 -2.88 -5.05
N LEU A 33 -2.72 -2.49 -3.77
CA LEU A 33 -1.93 -1.40 -3.23
C LEU A 33 -0.43 -1.75 -3.13
N VAL A 34 -0.09 -2.98 -2.75
CA VAL A 34 1.29 -3.48 -2.73
C VAL A 34 1.92 -3.39 -4.12
N ASP A 35 1.16 -3.78 -5.16
CA ASP A 35 1.58 -3.68 -6.55
C ASP A 35 1.71 -2.22 -7.01
N PHE A 36 0.72 -1.38 -6.69
CA PHE A 36 0.78 0.06 -6.97
C PHE A 36 2.04 0.71 -6.36
N LEU A 37 2.34 0.41 -5.09
CA LEU A 37 3.52 0.92 -4.39
C LEU A 37 4.84 0.30 -4.90
N LYS A 38 4.80 -0.82 -5.62
CA LYS A 38 5.97 -1.39 -6.31
C LYS A 38 6.35 -0.55 -7.52
N HIS A 39 5.34 -0.07 -8.28
CA HIS A 39 5.54 0.64 -9.53
C HIS A 39 5.52 2.18 -9.38
N ASN A 40 5.12 2.70 -8.22
CA ASN A 40 5.03 4.14 -7.95
C ASN A 40 5.82 4.53 -6.67
N ASP A 41 6.56 5.64 -6.73
CA ASP A 41 7.31 6.20 -5.60
C ASP A 41 7.12 7.71 -5.50
N ALA A 42 7.29 8.30 -4.30
CA ALA A 42 7.18 9.73 -4.12
C ALA A 42 8.12 10.26 -3.05
N ASP A 43 8.43 11.56 -3.12
CA ASP A 43 9.20 12.25 -2.06
C ASP A 43 8.35 12.43 -0.80
N THR A 44 7.02 12.54 -0.94
CA THR A 44 6.10 12.68 0.19
C THR A 44 4.87 11.80 0.00
N PHE A 45 4.52 11.04 1.04
CA PHE A 45 3.30 10.26 1.11
C PHE A 45 2.37 10.87 2.16
N TYR A 46 1.17 11.28 1.74
CA TYR A 46 0.10 11.66 2.65
C TYR A 46 -0.88 10.50 2.79
N LEU A 47 -1.10 10.07 4.02
CA LEU A 47 -2.11 9.08 4.36
C LEU A 47 -3.32 9.84 4.94
N VAL A 48 -4.45 9.80 4.24
CA VAL A 48 -5.62 10.64 4.52
C VAL A 48 -6.81 9.74 4.84
N GLY A 49 -7.52 9.98 5.94
CA GLY A 49 -8.69 9.17 6.31
C GLY A 49 -8.31 7.80 6.88
N ASP A 50 -9.15 6.80 6.63
CA ASP A 50 -9.13 5.53 7.37
C ASP A 50 -8.12 4.53 6.80
N ILE A 51 -6.90 4.57 7.34
CA ILE A 51 -5.82 3.69 6.89
C ILE A 51 -5.92 2.29 7.48
N VAL A 52 -6.26 2.20 8.77
CA VAL A 52 -6.31 0.95 9.54
C VAL A 52 -7.64 0.85 10.29
N ASP A 53 -8.37 -0.23 10.05
CA ASP A 53 -9.62 -0.56 10.72
C ASP A 53 -9.36 -1.27 12.06
N GLY A 54 -8.88 -0.50 13.05
CA GLY A 54 -8.59 -1.01 14.40
C GLY A 54 -9.82 -1.57 15.14
N TRP A 55 -11.03 -1.13 14.78
CA TRP A 55 -12.28 -1.62 15.35
C TRP A 55 -12.59 -3.08 14.96
N ARG A 56 -12.18 -3.55 13.77
CA ARG A 56 -12.39 -4.94 13.35
C ARG A 56 -11.40 -5.91 13.99
N LEU A 57 -10.19 -5.46 14.32
CA LEU A 57 -9.19 -6.28 15.01
C LEU A 57 -9.67 -6.77 16.39
N LYS A 58 -10.59 -6.05 17.03
CA LYS A 58 -11.14 -6.41 18.35
C LYS A 58 -12.19 -7.53 18.34
N ASN A 59 -12.90 -7.74 17.21
CA ASN A 59 -14.04 -8.66 17.14
C ASN A 59 -13.81 -9.89 16.23
N GLY A 60 -12.56 -10.13 15.84
CA GLY A 60 -12.17 -11.23 14.96
C GLY A 60 -10.92 -10.81 14.20
N TRP A 61 -9.76 -11.34 14.60
CA TRP A 61 -8.49 -10.98 14.00
C TRP A 61 -8.48 -11.34 12.50
N TYR A 62 -8.51 -10.32 11.64
CA TYR A 62 -8.34 -10.45 10.20
C TYR A 62 -7.23 -9.50 9.74
N TRP A 63 -6.03 -10.05 9.60
CA TRP A 63 -4.85 -9.31 9.16
C TRP A 63 -3.99 -10.16 8.22
N PRO A 64 -4.37 -10.27 6.94
CA PRO A 64 -3.62 -11.01 5.95
C PRO A 64 -2.21 -10.42 5.73
N GLN A 65 -1.27 -11.24 5.26
CA GLN A 65 0.11 -10.82 5.00
C GLN A 65 0.21 -9.56 4.12
N ALA A 66 -0.64 -9.44 3.09
CA ALA A 66 -0.66 -8.28 2.20
C ALA A 66 -0.83 -6.94 2.94
N HIS A 67 -1.55 -6.92 4.07
CA HIS A 67 -1.70 -5.71 4.88
C HIS A 67 -0.39 -5.30 5.55
N ASN A 68 0.35 -6.28 6.08
CA ASN A 68 1.68 -6.03 6.61
C ASN A 68 2.64 -5.56 5.51
N ASP A 69 2.53 -6.12 4.30
CA ASP A 69 3.37 -5.72 3.17
C ASP A 69 3.13 -4.27 2.75
N VAL A 70 1.87 -3.78 2.79
CA VAL A 70 1.55 -2.36 2.61
C VAL A 70 2.27 -1.50 3.64
N VAL A 71 2.12 -1.82 4.93
CA VAL A 71 2.71 -1.05 6.04
C VAL A 71 4.23 -1.01 5.89
N GLN A 72 4.87 -2.16 5.64
CA GLN A 72 6.32 -2.24 5.48
C GLN A 72 6.82 -1.47 4.25
N LYS A 73 6.12 -1.53 3.12
CA LYS A 73 6.47 -0.75 1.92
C LYS A 73 6.39 0.75 2.19
N LEU A 74 5.32 1.23 2.82
CA LEU A 74 5.17 2.64 3.17
C LEU A 74 6.26 3.10 4.14
N LEU A 75 6.54 2.33 5.20
CA LEU A 75 7.61 2.64 6.16
C LEU A 75 9.00 2.68 5.52
N ARG A 76 9.29 1.76 4.59
CA ARG A 76 10.56 1.76 3.85
C ARG A 76 10.69 2.98 2.94
N LYS A 77 9.60 3.40 2.30
CA LYS A 77 9.58 4.59 1.43
C LYS A 77 9.71 5.89 2.22
N ALA A 78 9.09 5.98 3.40
CA ALA A 78 9.17 7.14 4.28
C ALA A 78 10.55 7.34 4.96
N ARG A 79 11.44 6.34 4.91
CA ARG A 79 12.80 6.39 5.46
C ARG A 79 13.87 6.77 4.43
N LYS A 80 13.50 6.92 3.15
CA LYS A 80 14.39 7.45 2.12
C LYS A 80 14.42 8.97 2.20
#